data_AF-A0A0M3ULR3-F1
#
_entry.id   AF-A0A0M3ULR3-F1
#
_cell.length_a   1.000
_cell.length_b   1.000
_cell.length_c   1.000
_cell.angle_alpha   90.00
_cell.angle_beta   90.00
_cell.angle_gamma   90.00
#
_symmetry.space_group_name_H-M   'P 1'
#
loop_
_entity.id
_entity.type
_entity.pdbx_description
1 polymer ?
#
loop_
_entity_poly.entity_id
_entity_poly.type
_entity_poly.pdbx_seq_one_letter_code
_entity_poly.pdbx_strand_id
1 'polypeptide(L)'
;FVGFCLCFIGLALGKNMATILVLRTILGGCGSIGTILVGGTFDDMFIPEERAVPMALFSHIAIFGTVAAPIYAGFADQGIGWRWLEGIQGLSNIPLLVVVVLFFKETRGGVFLQKRAKLLRRDTGDERWVAQEELEAPGLKNALYNSSVKAIAMLLSEPVVFFFGMWIAFTWFITFLF
;
A
#
# COMPACT_ATOMS: atom_id res chain seq x y z
N PHE A 1 -2.30 1.70 -6.43
CA PHE A 1 -1.32 2.63 -7.03
C PHE A 1 -1.93 3.57 -8.07
N VAL A 2 -2.72 3.09 -9.05
CA VAL A 2 -3.36 3.97 -10.06
C VAL A 2 -4.24 5.07 -9.44
N GLY A 3 -5.10 4.73 -8.47
CA GLY A 3 -5.93 5.71 -7.77
C GLY A 3 -5.11 6.80 -7.05
N PHE A 4 -3.98 6.43 -6.46
CA PHE A 4 -3.03 7.37 -5.84
C PHE A 4 -2.44 8.35 -6.87
N CYS A 5 -2.03 7.86 -8.05
CA CYS A 5 -1.51 8.71 -9.13
C CYS A 5 -2.57 9.68 -9.67
N LEU A 6 -3.82 9.23 -9.83
CA LEU A 6 -4.92 10.06 -10.32
C LEU A 6 -5.28 11.18 -9.34
N CYS A 7 -5.18 10.94 -8.04
CA CYS A 7 -5.43 11.97 -7.03
C CYS A 7 -4.45 13.16 -7.14
N PHE A 8 -3.18 12.94 -7.49
CA PHE A 8 -2.21 14.03 -7.71
C PHE A 8 -2.59 14.93 -8.88
N ILE A 9 -3.09 14.34 -9.98
CA ILE A 9 -3.59 15.11 -11.13
C ILE A 9 -4.76 15.99 -10.69
N GLY A 10 -5.69 15.41 -9.93
CA GLY A 10 -6.83 16.16 -9.37
C GLY A 10 -6.41 17.29 -8.41
N LEU A 11 -5.37 17.07 -7.59
CA LEU A 11 -4.85 18.07 -6.65
C LEU A 11 -4.20 19.25 -7.38
N ALA A 12 -3.38 18.97 -8.40
CA ALA A 12 -2.73 20.02 -9.20
C ALA A 12 -3.75 20.90 -9.95
N LEU A 13 -4.84 20.29 -10.46
CA LEU A 13 -5.89 20.95 -11.23
C LEU A 13 -7.03 21.53 -10.37
N GLY A 14 -7.07 21.23 -9.07
CA GLY A 14 -8.09 21.69 -8.14
C GLY A 14 -8.20 23.22 -8.11
N LYS A 15 -9.42 23.74 -8.25
CA LYS A 15 -9.71 25.19 -8.18
C LYS A 15 -10.36 25.61 -6.86
N ASN A 16 -10.97 24.66 -6.15
CA ASN A 16 -11.73 24.89 -4.93
C ASN A 16 -11.07 24.19 -3.74
N MET A 17 -11.07 24.84 -2.57
CA MET A 17 -10.53 24.28 -1.33
C MET A 17 -11.20 22.96 -0.94
N ALA A 18 -12.52 22.87 -1.10
CA ALA A 18 -13.28 21.63 -0.84
C ALA A 18 -12.78 20.46 -1.70
N THR A 19 -12.49 20.71 -2.99
CA THR A 19 -11.96 19.69 -3.90
C THR A 19 -10.57 19.22 -3.47
N ILE A 20 -9.71 20.15 -3.05
CA ILE A 20 -8.36 19.83 -2.55
C ILE A 20 -8.42 18.98 -1.29
N LEU A 21 -9.29 19.33 -0.33
CA LEU A 21 -9.46 18.57 0.91
C LEU A 21 -9.96 17.14 0.64
N VAL A 22 -10.99 16.99 -0.20
CA VAL A 22 -11.53 15.67 -0.55
C VAL A 22 -10.48 14.82 -1.25
N LEU A 23 -9.77 15.38 -2.23
CA LEU A 23 -8.73 14.65 -2.95
C LEU A 23 -7.53 14.29 -2.07
N ARG A 24 -7.15 15.15 -1.10
CA ARG A 24 -6.14 14.80 -0.10
C ARG A 24 -6.56 13.64 0.79
N THR A 25 -7.83 13.61 1.23
CA THR A 25 -8.33 12.49 2.03
C THR A 25 -8.30 11.18 1.25
N ILE A 26 -8.72 11.20 -0.02
CA ILE A 26 -8.69 10.01 -0.88
C ILE A 26 -7.24 9.60 -1.19
N LEU A 27 -6.36 10.57 -1.43
CA LEU A 27 -4.93 10.33 -1.64
C LEU A 27 -4.32 9.62 -0.43
N GLY A 28 -4.57 10.11 0.79
CA GLY A 28 -4.08 9.51 2.03
C GLY A 28 -4.61 8.08 2.22
N GLY A 29 -5.90 7.85 1.94
CA GLY A 29 -6.50 6.51 1.97
C GLY A 29 -5.89 5.56 0.93
N CYS A 30 -5.61 6.03 -0.28
CA CYS A 30 -4.94 5.22 -1.31
C CYS A 30 -3.46 4.96 -0.97
N GLY A 31 -2.79 5.93 -0.34
CA GLY A 31 -1.40 5.83 0.07
C GLY A 31 -1.18 4.84 1.23
N SER A 32 -2.09 4.85 2.22
CA SER A 32 -1.98 3.97 3.39
C SER A 32 -2.02 2.48 3.02
N ILE A 33 -2.84 2.11 2.03
CA ILE A 33 -2.89 0.74 1.50
C ILE A 33 -1.52 0.31 0.99
N GLY A 34 -0.82 1.19 0.26
CA GLY A 34 0.51 0.90 -0.26
C GLY A 34 1.49 0.62 0.87
N THR A 35 1.55 1.50 1.88
CA THR A 35 2.50 1.40 2.99
C THR A 35 2.32 0.12 3.81
N ILE A 36 1.08 -0.30 4.07
CA ILE A 36 0.78 -1.48 4.89
C ILE A 36 1.11 -2.78 4.14
N LEU A 37 0.85 -2.84 2.83
CA LEU A 37 1.04 -4.06 2.04
C LEU A 37 2.51 -4.44 1.80
N VAL A 38 3.44 -3.49 1.90
CA VAL A 38 4.87 -3.77 1.64
C VAL A 38 5.41 -4.87 2.55
N GLY A 39 5.08 -4.83 3.85
CA GLY A 39 5.52 -5.84 4.81
C GLY A 39 5.03 -7.24 4.45
N GLY A 40 3.76 -7.38 4.08
CA GLY A 40 3.19 -8.65 3.63
C GLY A 40 3.78 -9.14 2.30
N THR A 41 4.18 -8.22 1.43
CA THR A 41 4.81 -8.58 0.16
C THR A 41 6.22 -9.15 0.38
N PHE A 42 6.99 -8.60 1.32
CA PHE A 42 8.26 -9.20 1.74
C PHE A 42 8.04 -10.55 2.45
N ASP A 43 6.92 -10.72 3.14
CA ASP A 43 6.53 -12.00 3.77
C ASP A 43 6.27 -13.09 2.73
N ASP A 44 5.59 -12.74 1.65
CA ASP A 44 5.31 -13.64 0.53
C ASP A 44 6.58 -14.04 -0.28
N MET A 45 7.59 -13.17 -0.33
CA MET A 45 8.77 -13.36 -1.20
C MET A 45 9.96 -14.04 -0.50
N PHE A 46 10.15 -13.82 0.81
CA PHE A 46 11.37 -14.24 1.52
C PHE A 46 11.07 -15.12 2.72
N ILE A 47 11.92 -16.13 2.92
CA ILE A 47 11.94 -17.01 4.10
C ILE A 47 12.28 -16.17 5.34
N PRO A 48 11.72 -16.45 6.54
CA PRO A 48 11.92 -15.63 7.74
C PRO A 48 13.38 -15.31 8.08
N GLU A 49 14.29 -16.25 7.82
CA GLU A 49 15.73 -16.12 8.13
C GLU A 49 16.46 -15.11 7.21
N GLU A 50 16.03 -14.99 5.95
CA GLU A 50 16.68 -14.13 4.94
C GLU A 50 16.01 -12.75 4.82
N ARG A 51 14.84 -12.58 5.43
CA ARG A 51 14.00 -11.38 5.27
C ARG A 51 14.58 -10.11 5.90
N ALA A 52 15.44 -10.25 6.91
CA ALA A 52 15.96 -9.12 7.67
C ALA A 52 16.71 -8.10 6.78
N VAL A 53 17.51 -8.59 5.82
CA VAL A 53 18.33 -7.71 4.96
C VAL A 53 17.48 -6.90 3.96
N PRO A 54 16.57 -7.51 3.17
CA PRO A 54 15.66 -6.74 2.32
C PRO A 54 14.79 -5.75 3.09
N MET A 55 14.29 -6.13 4.27
CA MET A 55 13.50 -5.22 5.11
C MET A 55 14.33 -4.04 5.63
N ALA A 56 15.57 -4.26 6.06
CA ALA A 56 16.45 -3.19 6.50
C ALA A 56 16.78 -2.20 5.37
N LEU A 57 17.05 -2.71 4.16
CA LEU A 57 17.26 -1.87 2.97
C LEU A 57 16.01 -1.06 2.63
N PHE A 58 14.82 -1.67 2.69
CA PHE A 58 13.55 -0.96 2.50
C PHE A 58 13.37 0.16 3.53
N SER A 59 13.59 -0.12 4.82
CA SER A 59 13.51 0.88 5.88
C SER A 59 14.50 2.03 5.66
N HIS A 60 15.72 1.72 5.22
CA HIS A 60 16.73 2.74 4.91
C HIS A 60 16.29 3.66 3.77
N ILE A 61 15.78 3.09 2.67
CA ILE A 61 15.26 3.86 1.53
C ILE A 61 14.03 4.68 1.94
N ALA A 62 13.15 4.13 2.76
CA ALA A 62 11.96 4.82 3.24
C ALA A 62 12.33 6.05 4.10
N ILE A 63 13.26 5.90 5.05
CA ILE A 63 13.74 7.00 5.89
C ILE A 63 14.50 8.04 5.04
N PHE A 64 15.32 7.59 4.10
CA PHE A 64 15.99 8.51 3.18
C PHE A 64 14.98 9.31 2.36
N GLY A 65 13.91 8.67 1.87
CA GLY A 65 12.81 9.31 1.16
C GLY A 65 12.08 10.36 2.02
N THR A 66 11.80 10.07 3.29
CA THR A 66 11.12 11.03 4.18
C THR A 66 11.99 12.25 4.50
N VAL A 67 13.31 12.09 4.59
CA VAL A 67 14.24 13.21 4.80
C VAL A 67 14.47 14.02 3.52
N ALA A 68 14.58 13.35 2.38
CA ALA A 68 14.80 14.00 1.08
C ALA A 68 13.56 14.76 0.59
N ALA A 69 12.35 14.31 0.96
CA ALA A 69 11.11 14.88 0.43
C ALA A 69 10.90 16.37 0.77
N PRO A 70 11.05 16.81 2.03
CA PRO A 70 10.93 18.23 2.39
C PRO A 70 11.96 19.13 1.71
N ILE A 71 13.17 18.61 1.44
CA ILE A 71 14.25 19.40 0.82
C ILE A 71 13.84 19.85 -0.58
N TYR A 72 13.45 18.92 -1.46
CA TYR A 72 13.01 19.31 -2.80
C TYR A 72 11.66 20.03 -2.78
N ALA A 73 10.76 19.65 -1.86
CA ALA A 73 9.44 20.27 -1.77
C ALA A 73 9.54 21.75 -1.37
N GLY A 74 10.43 22.10 -0.45
CA GLY A 74 10.68 23.48 -0.05
C GLY A 74 11.22 24.35 -1.19
N PHE A 75 12.19 23.85 -1.95
CA PHE A 75 12.72 24.58 -3.12
C PHE A 75 11.67 24.74 -4.23
N ALA A 76 10.90 23.70 -4.51
CA ALA A 76 9.85 23.75 -5.52
C ALA A 76 8.71 24.70 -5.12
N ASP A 77 8.30 24.71 -3.86
CA ASP A 77 7.26 25.62 -3.38
C ASP A 77 7.70 27.08 -3.45
N GLN A 78 8.93 27.39 -3.04
CA GLN A 78 9.47 28.76 -3.11
C GLN A 78 9.68 29.24 -4.56
N GLY A 79 10.06 28.36 -5.48
CA GLY A 79 10.38 28.73 -6.85
C GLY A 79 9.16 28.83 -7.77
N ILE A 80 8.31 27.80 -7.76
CA ILE A 80 7.22 27.62 -8.75
C ILE A 80 5.84 27.39 -8.10
N GLY A 81 5.77 27.32 -6.77
CA GLY A 81 4.55 27.22 -5.98
C GLY A 81 4.02 25.79 -5.78
N TRP A 82 3.20 25.62 -4.74
CA TRP A 82 2.64 24.34 -4.30
C TRP A 82 1.87 23.55 -5.36
N ARG A 83 1.27 24.19 -6.37
CA ARG A 83 0.54 23.48 -7.44
C ARG A 83 1.48 22.68 -8.33
N TRP A 84 2.63 23.25 -8.63
CA TRP A 84 3.67 22.57 -9.41
C TRP A 84 4.37 21.50 -8.60
N LEU A 85 4.48 21.67 -7.28
CA LEU A 85 4.94 20.61 -6.38
C LEU A 85 4.09 19.34 -6.51
N GLU A 86 2.76 19.47 -6.42
CA GLU A 86 1.82 18.35 -6.60
C GLU A 86 1.90 17.75 -8.01
N GLY A 87 2.12 18.59 -9.02
CA GLY A 87 2.33 18.16 -10.41
C GLY A 87 3.60 17.35 -10.61
N ILE A 88 4.73 17.77 -10.03
CA ILE A 88 6.01 17.07 -10.09
C ILE A 88 5.92 15.72 -9.37
N GLN A 89 5.26 15.66 -8.21
CA GLN A 89 5.00 14.42 -7.49
C GLN A 89 4.07 13.47 -8.27
N GLY A 90 3.06 14.02 -8.95
CA GLY A 90 2.21 13.24 -9.86
C GLY A 90 2.98 12.66 -11.05
N LEU A 91 3.83 13.47 -11.68
CA LEU A 91 4.65 13.07 -12.82
C LEU A 91 5.70 12.02 -12.45
N SER A 92 6.34 12.15 -11.28
CA SER A 92 7.35 11.18 -10.82
C SER A 92 6.75 9.80 -10.50
N ASN A 93 5.46 9.71 -10.20
CA ASN A 93 4.76 8.44 -9.99
C ASN A 93 4.49 7.68 -11.30
N ILE A 94 4.47 8.33 -12.46
CA ILE A 94 4.21 7.67 -13.76
C ILE A 94 5.28 6.62 -14.11
N PRO A 95 6.59 6.93 -14.10
CA PRO A 95 7.60 5.91 -14.40
C PRO A 95 7.57 4.77 -13.37
N LEU A 96 7.30 5.07 -12.09
CA LEU A 96 7.13 4.04 -11.06
C LEU A 96 5.92 3.14 -11.36
N LEU A 97 4.79 3.71 -11.81
CA LEU A 97 3.61 2.95 -12.21
C LEU A 97 3.94 2.00 -13.36
N VAL A 98 4.68 2.47 -14.36
CA VAL A 98 5.12 1.65 -15.50
C VAL A 98 6.01 0.49 -15.02
N VAL A 99 6.97 0.77 -14.15
CA VAL A 99 7.85 -0.27 -13.59
C VAL A 99 7.05 -1.30 -12.80
N VAL A 100 6.11 -0.86 -11.96
CA VAL A 100 5.26 -1.77 -11.18
C VAL A 100 4.39 -2.63 -12.10
N VAL A 101 3.75 -2.05 -13.11
CA VAL A 101 2.86 -2.79 -14.02
C VAL A 101 3.63 -3.80 -14.88
N LEU A 102 4.85 -3.48 -15.32
CA LEU A 102 5.62 -4.35 -16.22
C LEU A 102 6.45 -5.41 -15.49
N PHE A 103 7.05 -5.07 -14.35
CA PHE A 103 8.01 -5.93 -13.67
C PHE A 103 7.45 -6.62 -12.42
N PHE A 104 6.44 -6.03 -11.77
CA PHE A 104 5.90 -6.59 -10.54
C PHE A 104 4.92 -7.71 -10.86
N LYS A 105 5.41 -8.95 -10.74
CA LYS A 105 4.56 -10.15 -10.83
C LYS A 105 3.84 -10.36 -9.51
N GLU A 106 2.65 -10.96 -9.61
CA GLU A 106 1.87 -11.37 -8.44
C GLU A 106 2.72 -12.23 -7.49
N THR A 107 2.87 -11.79 -6.24
CA THR A 107 3.69 -12.44 -5.21
C THR A 107 2.90 -13.43 -4.38
N ARG A 108 1.56 -13.31 -4.34
CA ARG A 108 0.73 -14.17 -3.49
C ARG A 108 0.73 -15.62 -3.97
N GLY A 109 1.33 -16.50 -3.17
CA GLY A 109 1.40 -17.94 -3.44
C GLY A 109 0.02 -18.58 -3.62
N GLY A 110 -0.97 -18.12 -2.86
CA GLY A 110 -2.35 -18.59 -2.98
C GLY A 110 -3.00 -18.29 -4.33
N VAL A 111 -2.79 -17.08 -4.88
CA VAL A 111 -3.27 -16.71 -6.22
C VAL A 111 -2.59 -17.55 -7.30
N PHE A 112 -1.31 -17.87 -7.13
CA PHE A 112 -0.58 -18.77 -8.03
C PHE A 112 -1.16 -20.19 -8.00
N LEU A 113 -1.45 -20.71 -6.81
CA LEU A 113 -2.07 -22.03 -6.63
C LEU A 113 -3.48 -22.08 -7.22
N GLN A 114 -4.30 -21.02 -7.07
CA GLN A 114 -5.61 -20.91 -7.71
C GLN A 114 -5.51 -20.97 -9.24
N LYS A 115 -4.57 -20.20 -9.83
CA LYS A 115 -4.33 -20.22 -11.29
C LYS A 115 -3.93 -21.62 -11.76
N ARG A 116 -3.06 -22.30 -11.01
CA ARG A 116 -2.62 -23.66 -11.33
C ARG A 116 -3.75 -24.69 -11.16
N ALA A 117 -4.53 -24.59 -10.11
CA ALA A 117 -5.70 -25.44 -9.87
C ALA A 117 -6.72 -25.31 -11.02
N LYS A 118 -6.99 -24.09 -11.47
CA LYS A 118 -7.88 -23.82 -12.61
C LYS A 118 -7.35 -24.39 -13.93
N LEU A 119 -6.04 -24.31 -14.17
CA LEU A 119 -5.41 -24.93 -15.34
C LEU A 119 -5.53 -26.46 -15.29
N LEU A 120 -5.25 -27.07 -14.13
CA LEU A 120 -5.37 -28.51 -13.94
C LEU A 120 -6.81 -29.00 -14.14
N ARG A 121 -7.83 -28.32 -13.60
CA ARG A 121 -9.24 -28.67 -13.86
C ARG A 121 -9.57 -28.67 -15.34
N ARG A 122 -9.07 -27.66 -16.08
CA ARG A 122 -9.31 -27.54 -17.52
C ARG A 122 -8.64 -28.68 -18.29
N ASP A 123 -7.43 -29.07 -17.90
CA ASP A 123 -6.64 -30.02 -18.66
C ASP A 123 -6.98 -31.49 -18.30
N THR A 124 -7.35 -31.80 -17.05
CA THR A 124 -7.74 -33.17 -16.63
C THR A 124 -9.24 -33.42 -16.58
N GLY A 125 -10.07 -32.36 -16.60
CA GLY A 125 -11.53 -32.47 -16.40
C GLY A 125 -11.93 -32.91 -14.99
N ASP A 126 -11.00 -32.90 -14.02
CA ASP A 126 -11.23 -33.31 -12.64
C ASP A 126 -11.39 -32.08 -11.74
N GLU A 127 -12.61 -31.86 -11.25
CA GLU A 127 -12.98 -30.73 -10.38
C GLU A 127 -12.39 -30.83 -8.96
N ARG A 128 -11.73 -31.93 -8.60
CA ARG A 128 -11.14 -32.13 -7.26
C ARG A 128 -9.92 -31.25 -6.98
N TRP A 129 -9.30 -30.69 -8.02
CA TRP A 129 -8.16 -29.78 -7.87
C TRP A 129 -8.61 -28.42 -7.34
N VAL A 130 -8.72 -28.25 -6.03
CA VAL A 130 -9.14 -27.00 -5.39
C VAL A 130 -8.00 -26.38 -4.58
N ALA A 131 -7.78 -25.07 -4.74
CA ALA A 131 -6.82 -24.35 -3.91
C ALA A 131 -7.43 -24.11 -2.53
N GLN A 132 -6.62 -24.19 -1.46
CA GLN A 132 -7.12 -24.00 -0.09
C GLN A 132 -7.81 -22.63 0.11
N GLU A 133 -7.28 -21.58 -0.52
CA GLU A 133 -7.91 -20.26 -0.49
C GLU A 133 -9.29 -20.23 -1.17
N GLU A 134 -9.61 -21.13 -2.11
CA GLU A 134 -10.96 -21.21 -2.71
C GLU A 134 -11.97 -21.89 -1.78
N LEU A 135 -11.51 -22.80 -0.91
CA LEU A 135 -12.35 -23.44 0.11
C LEU A 135 -12.67 -22.47 1.24
N GLU A 136 -11.72 -21.59 1.55
CA GLU A 136 -11.83 -20.63 2.65
C GLU A 136 -12.36 -19.26 2.20
N ALA A 137 -12.44 -18.98 0.89
CA ALA A 137 -12.81 -17.68 0.33
C ALA A 137 -14.24 -17.27 0.73
N PRO A 138 -14.40 -16.34 1.69
CA PRO A 138 -15.70 -15.74 1.94
C PRO A 138 -16.03 -14.84 0.74
N GLY A 139 -17.32 -14.67 0.41
CA GLY A 139 -17.71 -13.64 -0.57
C GLY A 139 -17.11 -12.26 -0.20
N LEU A 140 -16.84 -11.40 -1.19
CA LEU A 140 -16.10 -10.12 -1.01
C LEU A 140 -16.56 -9.32 0.21
N LYS A 141 -17.88 -9.26 0.45
CA LYS A 141 -18.49 -8.59 1.61
C LYS A 141 -18.08 -9.23 2.94
N ASN A 142 -18.08 -10.56 3.01
CA ASN A 142 -17.69 -11.32 4.20
C ASN A 142 -16.17 -11.28 4.41
N ALA A 143 -15.37 -11.27 3.34
CA ALA A 143 -13.92 -11.14 3.45
C ALA A 143 -13.53 -9.77 4.02
N LEU A 144 -14.17 -8.70 3.54
CA LEU A 144 -13.97 -7.34 4.05
C LEU A 144 -14.44 -7.22 5.50
N TYR A 145 -15.63 -7.75 5.80
CA TYR A 145 -16.19 -7.74 7.15
C TYR A 145 -15.28 -8.48 8.14
N ASN A 146 -14.90 -9.72 7.81
CA ASN A 146 -14.04 -10.53 8.67
C ASN A 146 -12.68 -9.88 8.88
N SER A 147 -12.07 -9.28 7.84
CA SER A 147 -10.77 -8.61 7.97
C SER A 147 -10.84 -7.39 8.88
N SER A 148 -11.83 -6.51 8.66
CA SER A 148 -11.98 -5.28 9.45
C SER A 148 -12.40 -5.55 10.88
N VAL A 149 -13.36 -6.46 11.10
CA VAL A 149 -13.83 -6.82 12.44
C VAL A 149 -12.73 -7.54 13.22
N LYS A 150 -12.00 -8.45 12.59
CA LYS A 150 -10.86 -9.13 13.22
C LYS A 150 -9.76 -8.14 13.61
N ALA A 151 -9.44 -7.18 12.75
CA ALA A 151 -8.45 -6.14 13.06
C ALA A 151 -8.86 -5.28 14.26
N ILE A 152 -10.12 -4.81 14.30
CA ILE A 152 -10.64 -4.02 15.43
C ILE A 152 -10.70 -4.86 16.70
N ALA A 153 -11.15 -6.11 16.59
CA ALA A 153 -11.21 -7.03 17.72
C ALA A 153 -9.82 -7.28 18.30
N MET A 154 -8.79 -7.55 17.48
CA MET A 154 -7.41 -7.69 17.96
C MET A 154 -6.90 -6.41 18.61
N LEU A 155 -7.17 -5.24 18.02
CA LEU A 155 -6.72 -3.97 18.58
C LEU A 155 -7.28 -3.71 20.00
N LEU A 156 -8.50 -4.16 20.28
CA LEU A 156 -9.15 -3.97 21.58
C LEU A 156 -8.91 -5.12 22.57
N SER A 157 -8.72 -6.34 22.08
CA SER A 157 -8.57 -7.54 22.91
C SER A 157 -7.13 -7.88 23.24
N GLU A 158 -6.18 -7.60 22.34
CA GLU A 158 -4.78 -7.91 22.52
C GLU A 158 -4.00 -6.66 22.98
N PRO A 159 -3.54 -6.62 24.25
CA PRO A 159 -2.89 -5.43 24.81
C PRO A 159 -1.60 -5.08 24.07
N VAL A 160 -0.87 -6.08 23.57
CA VAL A 160 0.36 -5.87 22.80
C VAL A 160 0.06 -5.06 21.53
N VAL A 161 -0.97 -5.44 20.78
CA VAL A 161 -1.38 -4.74 19.54
C VAL A 161 -1.81 -3.32 19.85
N PHE A 162 -2.55 -3.11 20.95
CA PHE A 162 -2.97 -1.78 21.39
C PHE A 162 -1.79 -0.86 21.70
N PHE A 163 -0.82 -1.30 22.50
CA PHE A 163 0.32 -0.46 22.90
C PHE A 163 1.24 -0.16 21.71
N PHE A 164 1.54 -1.15 20.85
CA PHE A 164 2.33 -0.89 19.64
C PHE A 164 1.60 0.00 18.63
N GLY A 165 0.28 -0.19 18.46
CA GLY A 165 -0.55 0.68 17.64
C GLY A 165 -0.54 2.13 18.12
N MET A 166 -0.68 2.33 19.43
CA MET A 166 -0.61 3.66 20.07
C MET A 166 0.78 4.30 19.89
N TRP A 167 1.85 3.53 20.07
CA TRP A 167 3.22 3.99 19.85
C TRP A 167 3.46 4.44 18.41
N ILE A 168 3.01 3.65 17.43
CA ILE A 168 3.13 4.00 16.00
C ILE A 168 2.31 5.24 15.69
N ALA A 169 1.08 5.34 16.21
CA ALA A 169 0.23 6.52 16.04
C ALA A 169 0.89 7.79 16.62
N PHE A 170 1.49 7.69 17.80
CA PHE A 170 2.24 8.78 18.42
C PHE A 170 3.46 9.19 17.58
N THR A 171 4.21 8.23 17.06
CA THR A 171 5.39 8.49 16.20
C THR A 171 4.99 9.22 14.92
N TRP A 172 3.92 8.77 14.25
CA TRP A 172 3.40 9.45 13.06
C TRP A 172 2.83 10.83 13.37
N PHE A 173 2.15 10.99 14.51
CA PHE A 173 1.66 12.28 14.96
C PHE A 173 2.81 13.28 15.14
N ILE A 174 3.89 12.90 15.82
CA ILE A 174 5.09 13.74 15.96
C ILE A 174 5.70 14.07 14.60
N THR A 175 5.80 13.09 13.70
CA THR A 175 6.45 13.28 12.39
C THR A 175 5.73 14.31 11.53
N PHE A 176 4.41 14.43 11.65
CA PHE A 176 3.59 15.38 10.89
C PHE A 176 3.15 16.62 11.69
N LEU A 177 3.53 16.75 12.96
CA LEU A 177 3.22 17.92 13.79
C LEU A 177 4.00 19.16 13.35
N PHE A 178 5.16 18.96 12.73
CA PHE A 178 6.11 19.99 12.29
C PHE A 178 6.25 19.96 10.76
#